data_AF-A0A2V9X4K3-F1
#
_entry.id   AF-A0A2V9X4K3-F1
#
_cell.length_a   1.000
_cell.length_b   1.000
_cell.length_c   1.000
_cell.angle_alpha   90.00
_cell.angle_beta   90.00
_cell.angle_gamma   90.00
#
_symmetry.space_group_name_H-M   'P 1'
#
loop_
_entity.id
_entity.type
_entity.pdbx_description
1 polymer ?
#
loop_
_entity_poly.entity_id
_entity_poly.type
_entity_poly.pdbx_seq_one_letter_code
_entity_poly.pdbx_strand_id
1 'polypeptide(L)'
;MQTEETAANDRKKSESNTGLDARVEFVVRASLHEDYVDKDFVHSILGRIFARIEDDGDEKEAGYIRASLVQFGEAMDHGVSTERLGDGIDGNIAEYWERLFDSDSGYWKEEIQGEYEVLECDLLIIDCVEVHPKFRGRRIGPSVFDRTIDIFGASCGLVACKPWPLQFTPAYARDPKALKRLKAPSVGRDGVIHKMRAYWSRLGFWPLGEPEFTCSVWPRGDRADRPKKSETFAASPSGLAGRRVC
;
A
#
# COMPACT_ATOMS: atom_id res chain seq x y z
N MET A 1 38.03 3.81 41.15
CA MET A 1 38.32 2.53 40.49
C MET A 1 37.00 1.84 40.17
N GLN A 2 36.29 2.33 39.15
CA GLN A 2 35.08 1.76 38.54
C GLN A 2 34.90 2.53 37.23
N THR A 3 35.68 2.19 36.19
CA THR A 3 35.57 2.93 34.92
C THR A 3 35.99 2.17 33.66
N GLU A 4 36.09 0.84 33.70
CA GLU A 4 36.43 0.06 32.49
C GLU A 4 35.36 -0.97 32.11
N GLU A 5 34.48 -1.38 33.03
CA GLU A 5 33.46 -2.41 32.76
C GLU A 5 32.17 -1.84 32.11
N THR A 6 31.84 -0.56 32.34
CA THR A 6 30.65 0.07 31.76
C THR A 6 30.84 0.44 30.29
N ALA A 7 32.06 0.80 29.87
CA ALA A 7 32.36 1.17 28.48
C ALA A 7 32.39 -0.04 27.52
N ALA A 8 32.66 -1.25 28.04
CA ALA A 8 32.60 -2.49 27.25
C ALA A 8 31.16 -2.94 26.97
N ASN A 9 30.22 -2.59 27.86
CA ASN A 9 28.81 -2.97 27.72
C ASN A 9 28.03 -2.02 26.80
N ASP A 10 28.41 -0.75 26.72
CA ASP A 10 27.84 0.20 25.75
C ASP A 10 28.38 -0.02 24.32
N ARG A 11 29.62 -0.52 24.16
CA ARG A 11 30.12 -0.92 22.84
C ARG A 11 29.42 -2.16 22.28
N LYS A 12 29.00 -3.10 23.14
CA LYS A 12 28.26 -4.31 22.75
C LYS A 12 26.77 -4.10 22.45
N LYS A 13 26.21 -2.93 22.77
CA LYS A 13 24.81 -2.59 22.45
C LYS A 13 24.66 -1.79 21.15
N SER A 14 25.77 -1.38 20.54
CA SER A 14 25.79 -0.70 19.24
C SER A 14 25.97 -1.65 18.03
N GLU A 15 26.28 -2.92 18.28
CA GLU A 15 26.45 -3.96 17.26
C GLU A 15 25.19 -4.85 17.17
N SER A 16 24.12 -4.32 16.58
CA SER A 16 23.15 -5.12 15.80
C SER A 16 22.13 -4.25 15.06
N ASN A 17 22.44 -2.98 14.80
CA ASN A 17 21.80 -2.30 13.68
C ASN A 17 22.63 -2.64 12.44
N THR A 18 22.57 -3.90 11.98
CA THR A 18 22.88 -4.24 10.59
C THR A 18 21.92 -3.42 9.75
N GLY A 19 22.34 -2.20 9.42
CA GLY A 19 21.55 -1.25 8.66
C GLY A 19 21.10 -1.94 7.40
N LEU A 20 19.81 -1.85 7.13
CA LEU A 20 19.26 -2.25 5.85
C LEU A 20 19.96 -1.40 4.76
N ASP A 21 21.04 -1.91 4.16
CA ASP A 21 21.71 -1.27 3.02
C ASP A 21 20.90 -1.56 1.75
N ALA A 22 19.77 -0.87 1.66
CA ALA A 22 18.86 -0.93 0.52
C ALA A 22 18.37 0.46 0.17
N ARG A 23 18.19 0.70 -1.12
CA ARG A 23 17.58 1.91 -1.67
C ARG A 23 16.51 1.57 -2.69
N VAL A 24 15.62 2.51 -2.92
CA VAL A 24 14.61 2.43 -3.97
C VAL A 24 14.71 3.66 -4.85
N GLU A 25 14.73 3.45 -6.16
CA GLU A 25 14.69 4.50 -7.17
C GLU A 25 13.27 4.56 -7.73
N PHE A 26 12.57 5.68 -7.52
CA PHE A 26 11.23 5.90 -8.06
C PHE A 26 11.31 6.63 -9.41
N VAL A 27 10.50 6.15 -10.35
CA VAL A 27 10.24 6.80 -11.63
C VAL A 27 8.75 7.09 -11.71
N VAL A 28 8.42 8.36 -11.90
CA VAL A 28 7.09 8.86 -12.23
C VAL A 28 7.17 9.54 -13.57
N ARG A 29 6.15 9.35 -14.41
CA ARG A 29 6.06 9.99 -15.73
C ARG A 29 4.72 10.67 -15.84
N ALA A 30 4.76 11.95 -16.19
CA ALA A 30 3.59 12.74 -16.53
C ALA A 30 3.81 13.30 -17.93
N SER A 31 2.72 13.36 -18.71
CA SER A 31 2.73 14.07 -19.97
C SER A 31 2.64 15.57 -19.71
N LEU A 32 3.24 16.36 -20.60
CA LEU A 32 3.08 17.81 -20.58
C LEU A 32 2.03 18.17 -21.63
N HIS A 33 0.89 18.69 -21.18
CA HIS A 33 -0.21 19.11 -22.04
C HIS A 33 -0.55 20.58 -21.77
N GLU A 34 -1.03 21.29 -22.80
CA GLU A 34 -1.56 22.65 -22.64
C GLU A 34 -2.91 22.64 -21.92
N ASP A 35 -3.72 21.61 -22.18
CA ASP A 35 -4.98 21.33 -21.50
C ASP A 35 -4.91 19.98 -20.78
N TYR A 36 -5.33 19.92 -19.53
CA TYR A 36 -5.35 18.69 -18.75
C TYR A 36 -6.39 17.70 -19.28
N VAL A 37 -6.02 16.43 -19.37
CA VAL A 37 -6.92 15.31 -19.62
C VAL A 37 -7.03 14.42 -18.38
N ASP A 38 -8.11 13.64 -18.27
CA ASP A 38 -8.39 12.82 -17.07
C ASP A 38 -7.19 11.95 -16.62
N LYS A 39 -6.40 11.44 -17.57
CA LYS A 39 -5.23 10.60 -17.30
C LYS A 39 -4.09 11.34 -16.61
N ASP A 40 -4.05 12.66 -16.66
CA ASP A 40 -3.01 13.47 -16.03
C ASP A 40 -3.13 13.49 -14.51
N PHE A 41 -4.28 13.08 -13.97
CA PHE A 41 -4.53 12.94 -12.53
C PHE A 41 -4.28 11.52 -12.01
N VAL A 42 -3.77 10.62 -12.87
CA VAL A 42 -3.39 9.24 -12.49
C VAL A 42 -1.90 9.02 -12.77
N HIS A 43 -1.11 8.96 -11.71
CA HIS A 43 0.34 8.84 -11.80
C HIS A 43 0.80 7.41 -11.54
N SER A 44 1.38 6.77 -12.55
CA SER A 44 2.04 5.49 -12.37
C SER A 44 3.42 5.67 -11.72
N ILE A 45 3.65 4.96 -10.63
CA ILE A 45 4.88 4.99 -9.84
C ILE A 45 5.56 3.63 -9.97
N LEU A 46 6.77 3.61 -10.54
CA LEU A 46 7.62 2.43 -10.60
C LEU A 46 8.85 2.62 -9.71
N GLY A 47 9.00 1.78 -8.68
CA GLY A 47 10.17 1.77 -7.83
C GLY A 47 11.07 0.56 -8.10
N ARG A 48 12.33 0.78 -8.47
CA ARG A 48 13.33 -0.30 -8.55
C ARG A 48 14.09 -0.38 -7.24
N ILE A 49 14.17 -1.58 -6.68
CA ILE A 49 14.77 -1.82 -5.36
C ILE A 49 16.18 -2.38 -5.55
N PHE A 50 17.14 -1.80 -4.86
CA PHE A 50 18.52 -2.23 -4.85
C PHE A 50 18.95 -2.53 -3.42
N ALA A 51 19.75 -3.58 -3.21
CA ALA A 51 20.27 -3.92 -1.90
C ALA A 51 21.66 -4.56 -2.00
N ARG A 52 22.49 -4.34 -0.99
CA ARG A 52 23.80 -5.01 -0.85
C ARG A 52 23.66 -6.30 -0.03
N ILE A 53 24.44 -7.30 -0.41
CA ILE A 53 24.66 -8.49 0.42
C ILE A 53 26.09 -8.38 0.95
N GLU A 54 26.26 -8.50 2.26
CA GLU A 54 27.55 -8.33 2.97
C GLU A 54 28.69 -9.15 2.34
N ASP A 55 28.38 -10.33 1.78
CA ASP A 55 29.37 -11.23 1.17
C ASP A 55 29.83 -10.84 -0.25
N ASP A 56 29.06 -10.01 -0.97
CA ASP A 56 29.25 -9.77 -2.41
C ASP A 56 29.86 -8.39 -2.68
N GLY A 57 29.87 -7.49 -1.69
CA GLY A 57 30.41 -6.14 -1.80
C GLY A 57 29.68 -5.22 -2.77
N ASP A 58 28.88 -5.73 -3.71
CA ASP A 58 28.17 -4.97 -4.74
C ASP A 58 26.66 -4.83 -4.47
N GLU A 59 26.12 -3.65 -4.80
CA GLU A 59 24.69 -3.41 -4.82
C GLU A 59 24.05 -4.13 -6.02
N LYS A 60 22.97 -4.88 -5.78
CA LYS A 60 22.26 -5.62 -6.84
C LYS A 60 20.76 -5.36 -6.79
N GLU A 61 20.10 -5.50 -7.94
CA GLU A 61 18.65 -5.38 -8.02
C GLU A 61 17.96 -6.44 -7.16
N ALA A 62 17.23 -5.96 -6.15
CA ALA A 62 16.56 -6.73 -5.13
C ALA A 62 15.08 -6.95 -5.40
N GLY A 63 14.51 -6.22 -6.35
CA GLY A 63 13.11 -6.36 -6.77
C GLY A 63 12.53 -5.03 -7.23
N TYR A 64 11.21 -4.89 -7.14
CA TYR A 64 10.52 -3.66 -7.52
C TYR A 64 9.21 -3.46 -6.74
N ILE A 65 8.70 -2.23 -6.78
CA ILE A 65 7.36 -1.84 -6.36
C ILE A 65 6.64 -1.16 -7.52
N ARG A 66 5.33 -1.41 -7.66
CA ARG A 66 4.43 -0.65 -8.52
C ARG A 66 3.30 -0.08 -7.68
N ALA A 67 3.00 1.18 -7.92
CA ALA A 67 1.91 1.90 -7.29
C ALA A 67 1.29 2.89 -8.28
N SER A 68 0.09 3.36 -7.97
CA SER A 68 -0.64 4.37 -8.72
C SER A 68 -1.16 5.41 -7.73
N LEU A 69 -0.90 6.70 -7.99
CA LEU A 69 -1.48 7.81 -7.24
C LEU A 69 -2.64 8.39 -8.05
N VAL A 70 -3.83 8.42 -7.48
CA VAL A 70 -5.04 8.97 -8.08
C VAL A 70 -5.40 10.26 -7.34
N GLN A 71 -5.29 11.39 -8.05
CA GLN A 71 -5.49 12.72 -7.48
C GLN A 71 -6.93 13.22 -7.72
N PHE A 72 -7.88 12.70 -6.93
CA PHE A 72 -9.28 13.08 -7.03
C PHE A 72 -9.49 14.56 -6.69
N GLY A 73 -8.78 15.10 -5.70
CA GLY A 73 -8.90 16.50 -5.30
C GLY A 73 -8.54 17.44 -6.46
N GLU A 74 -7.34 17.25 -7.02
CA GLU A 74 -6.86 18.05 -8.15
C GLU A 74 -7.77 17.91 -9.39
N ALA A 75 -8.24 16.70 -9.68
CA ALA A 75 -9.15 16.46 -10.80
C ALA A 75 -10.45 17.29 -10.67
N MET A 76 -11.02 17.36 -9.47
CA MET A 76 -12.22 18.16 -9.21
C MET A 76 -11.99 19.66 -9.41
N ASP A 77 -10.84 20.18 -8.97
CA ASP A 77 -10.44 21.58 -9.18
C ASP A 77 -10.32 21.93 -10.67
N HIS A 78 -10.03 20.92 -11.50
CA HIS A 78 -9.98 21.01 -12.97
C HIS A 78 -11.29 20.61 -13.67
N GLY A 79 -12.39 20.43 -12.92
CA GLY A 79 -13.72 20.12 -13.48
C GLY A 79 -13.89 18.68 -13.97
N VAL A 80 -12.97 17.78 -13.60
CA VAL A 80 -13.08 16.33 -13.85
C VAL A 80 -13.79 15.68 -12.66
N SER A 81 -14.89 14.97 -12.91
CA SER A 81 -15.61 14.28 -11.84
C SER A 81 -14.84 13.07 -11.31
N THR A 82 -15.04 12.77 -10.03
CA THR A 82 -14.43 11.61 -9.37
C THR A 82 -14.87 10.28 -9.98
N GLU A 83 -16.13 10.15 -10.40
CA GLU A 83 -16.66 9.00 -11.15
C GLU A 83 -15.85 8.74 -12.43
N ARG A 84 -15.59 9.81 -13.20
CA ARG A 84 -14.87 9.70 -14.48
C ARG A 84 -13.43 9.23 -14.27
N LEU A 85 -12.79 9.68 -13.18
CA LEU A 85 -11.44 9.26 -12.84
C LEU A 85 -11.40 7.83 -12.26
N GLY A 86 -12.39 7.49 -11.42
CA GLY A 86 -12.48 6.22 -10.71
C GLY A 86 -12.80 5.04 -11.61
N ASP A 87 -13.80 5.17 -12.49
CA ASP A 87 -14.25 4.08 -13.37
C ASP A 87 -13.70 4.19 -14.81
N GLY A 88 -13.32 5.39 -15.25
CA GLY A 88 -13.05 5.66 -16.67
C GLY A 88 -11.61 5.39 -17.16
N ILE A 89 -10.64 5.18 -16.27
CA ILE A 89 -9.22 5.15 -16.64
C ILE A 89 -8.65 3.74 -16.74
N ASP A 90 -8.76 2.97 -15.66
CA ASP A 90 -8.14 1.65 -15.54
C ASP A 90 -9.00 0.75 -14.66
N GLY A 91 -9.17 -0.52 -15.07
CA GLY A 91 -10.04 -1.46 -14.38
C GLY A 91 -9.58 -1.79 -12.95
N ASN A 92 -8.29 -1.67 -12.63
CA ASN A 92 -7.81 -1.82 -11.26
C ASN A 92 -8.28 -0.65 -10.39
N ILE A 93 -8.26 0.57 -10.91
CA ILE A 93 -8.77 1.75 -10.19
C ILE A 93 -10.28 1.63 -9.99
N ALA A 94 -11.02 1.18 -11.00
CA ALA A 94 -12.46 0.96 -10.92
C ALA A 94 -12.85 0.00 -9.78
N GLU A 95 -12.08 -1.08 -9.58
CA GLU A 95 -12.29 -1.99 -8.45
C GLU A 95 -12.17 -1.28 -7.08
N TYR A 96 -11.23 -0.35 -6.90
CA TYR A 96 -11.13 0.43 -5.65
C TYR A 96 -12.21 1.51 -5.57
N TRP A 97 -12.56 2.13 -6.69
CA TRP A 97 -13.62 3.13 -6.78
C TRP A 97 -14.94 2.58 -6.26
N GLU A 98 -15.43 1.47 -6.83
CA GLU A 98 -16.68 0.81 -6.42
C GLU A 98 -16.71 0.44 -4.93
N ARG A 99 -15.54 0.21 -4.34
CA ARG A 99 -15.42 -0.27 -2.96
C ARG A 99 -15.30 0.85 -1.96
N LEU A 100 -14.51 1.87 -2.24
CA LEU A 100 -14.16 2.92 -1.31
C LEU A 100 -15.06 4.15 -1.44
N PHE A 101 -15.62 4.39 -2.62
CA PHE A 101 -16.38 5.60 -2.92
C PHE A 101 -17.87 5.31 -3.08
N ASP A 102 -18.67 6.28 -2.68
CA ASP A 102 -20.10 6.33 -2.95
C ASP A 102 -20.31 6.89 -4.36
N SER A 103 -20.96 6.12 -5.23
CA SER A 103 -21.11 6.48 -6.65
C SER A 103 -21.95 7.72 -6.87
N ASP A 104 -22.88 8.02 -5.96
CA ASP A 104 -23.82 9.12 -6.12
C ASP A 104 -23.21 10.46 -5.68
N SER A 105 -22.46 10.44 -4.58
CA SER A 105 -21.82 11.63 -4.01
C SER A 105 -20.41 11.86 -4.54
N GLY A 106 -19.72 10.82 -5.00
CA GLY A 106 -18.35 10.87 -5.48
C GLY A 106 -17.29 11.02 -4.38
N TYR A 107 -17.69 10.91 -3.11
CA TYR A 107 -16.82 10.94 -1.93
C TYR A 107 -16.61 9.53 -1.37
N TRP A 108 -15.76 9.41 -0.34
CA TRP A 108 -15.64 8.18 0.43
C TRP A 108 -17.01 7.73 0.95
N LYS A 109 -17.26 6.41 0.97
CA LYS A 109 -18.44 5.87 1.64
C LYS A 109 -18.47 6.29 3.10
N GLU A 110 -19.66 6.56 3.64
CA GLU A 110 -19.84 7.02 5.02
C GLU A 110 -19.17 6.09 6.05
N GLU A 111 -19.23 4.78 5.81
CA GLU A 111 -18.56 3.77 6.64
C GLU A 111 -17.03 3.97 6.70
N ILE A 112 -16.43 4.34 5.56
CA ILE A 112 -14.99 4.61 5.45
C ILE A 112 -14.67 5.99 6.06
N GLN A 113 -15.45 7.01 5.73
CA GLN A 113 -15.21 8.36 6.24
C GLN A 113 -15.34 8.43 7.76
N GLY A 114 -16.34 7.76 8.33
CA GLY A 114 -16.60 7.73 9.77
C GLY A 114 -15.63 6.85 10.55
N GLU A 115 -15.24 5.68 10.01
CA GLU A 115 -14.29 4.79 10.70
C GLU A 115 -12.86 5.35 10.71
N TYR A 116 -12.49 6.10 9.66
CA TYR A 116 -11.11 6.49 9.40
C TYR A 116 -10.86 8.01 9.44
N GLU A 117 -11.88 8.83 9.70
CA GLU A 117 -11.80 10.30 9.74
C GLU A 117 -11.08 10.89 8.51
N VAL A 118 -11.35 10.33 7.34
CA VAL A 118 -10.65 10.71 6.09
C VAL A 118 -11.11 12.09 5.63
N LEU A 119 -10.14 13.02 5.50
CA LEU A 119 -10.39 14.39 5.05
C LEU A 119 -10.04 14.60 3.58
N GLU A 120 -8.97 13.98 3.12
CA GLU A 120 -8.47 14.13 1.75
C GLU A 120 -9.14 13.11 0.80
N CYS A 121 -9.29 13.46 -0.48
CA CYS A 121 -9.96 12.60 -1.46
C CYS A 121 -8.99 11.72 -2.28
N ASP A 122 -7.69 11.99 -2.21
CA ASP A 122 -6.69 11.30 -3.02
C ASP A 122 -6.43 9.87 -2.54
N LEU A 123 -6.10 8.98 -3.47
CA LEU A 123 -5.89 7.56 -3.23
C LEU A 123 -4.52 7.11 -3.75
N LEU A 124 -3.71 6.55 -2.85
CA LEU A 124 -2.49 5.83 -3.22
C LEU A 124 -2.77 4.33 -3.27
N ILE A 125 -2.63 3.71 -4.43
CA ILE A 125 -2.81 2.28 -4.65
C ILE A 125 -1.44 1.62 -4.77
N ILE A 126 -1.12 0.65 -3.91
CA ILE A 126 0.11 -0.13 -4.03
C ILE A 126 -0.21 -1.49 -4.64
N ASP A 127 0.09 -1.65 -5.92
CA ASP A 127 -0.32 -2.79 -6.73
C ASP A 127 0.53 -4.04 -6.49
N CYS A 128 1.84 -3.86 -6.33
CA CYS A 128 2.77 -4.98 -6.31
C CYS A 128 4.05 -4.60 -5.60
N VAL A 129 4.51 -5.46 -4.68
CA VAL A 129 5.87 -5.43 -4.14
C VAL A 129 6.49 -6.79 -4.36
N GLU A 130 7.50 -6.87 -5.22
CA GLU A 130 8.27 -8.07 -5.46
C GLU A 130 9.67 -7.91 -4.86
N VAL A 131 10.06 -8.83 -3.98
CA VAL A 131 11.45 -8.96 -3.51
C VAL A 131 11.99 -10.30 -3.97
N HIS A 132 13.12 -10.26 -4.68
CA HIS A 132 13.80 -11.45 -5.18
C HIS A 132 14.15 -12.41 -4.03
N PRO A 133 14.06 -13.74 -4.21
CA PRO A 133 14.20 -14.70 -3.11
C PRO A 133 15.47 -14.56 -2.27
N LYS A 134 16.61 -14.24 -2.90
CA LYS A 134 17.91 -14.04 -2.22
C LYS A 134 17.92 -12.88 -1.21
N PHE A 135 16.97 -11.96 -1.31
CA PHE A 135 16.86 -10.75 -0.48
C PHE A 135 15.68 -10.79 0.51
N ARG A 136 14.87 -11.85 0.50
CA ARG A 136 13.74 -11.99 1.43
C ARG A 136 14.21 -12.19 2.87
N GLY A 137 13.33 -11.88 3.82
CA GLY A 137 13.63 -11.99 5.27
C GLY A 137 14.44 -10.83 5.83
N ARG A 138 14.88 -9.87 4.99
CA ARG A 138 15.71 -8.71 5.37
C ARG A 138 14.93 -7.41 5.56
N ARG A 139 13.60 -7.49 5.75
CA ARG A 139 12.70 -6.31 5.86
C ARG A 139 12.67 -5.33 4.67
N ILE A 140 13.33 -5.62 3.55
CA ILE A 140 13.32 -4.78 2.33
C ILE A 140 11.90 -4.47 1.85
N GLY A 141 11.03 -5.48 1.73
CA GLY A 141 9.64 -5.30 1.30
C GLY A 141 8.86 -4.28 2.14
N PRO A 142 8.75 -4.47 3.47
CA PRO A 142 8.09 -3.49 4.33
C PRO A 142 8.75 -2.10 4.27
N SER A 143 10.07 -2.02 4.27
CA SER A 143 10.77 -0.73 4.22
C SER A 143 10.52 0.05 2.93
N VAL A 144 10.45 -0.63 1.78
CA VAL A 144 10.10 0.02 0.50
C VAL A 144 8.63 0.44 0.50
N PHE A 145 7.75 -0.40 1.02
CA PHE A 145 6.33 -0.07 1.15
C PHE A 145 6.11 1.17 2.03
N ASP A 146 6.74 1.21 3.20
CA ASP A 146 6.69 2.37 4.11
C ASP A 146 7.26 3.62 3.41
N ARG A 147 8.42 3.50 2.76
CA ARG A 147 9.05 4.61 2.04
C ARG A 147 8.18 5.15 0.90
N THR A 148 7.44 4.29 0.20
CA THR A 148 6.50 4.70 -0.84
C THR A 148 5.35 5.50 -0.25
N ILE A 149 4.79 5.07 0.89
CA ILE A 149 3.75 5.83 1.59
C ILE A 149 4.29 7.17 2.10
N ASP A 150 5.49 7.20 2.68
CA ASP A 150 6.09 8.44 3.20
C ASP A 150 6.27 9.50 2.10
N ILE A 151 6.56 9.07 0.87
CA ILE A 151 6.82 9.98 -0.26
C ILE A 151 5.53 10.36 -0.98
N PHE A 152 4.63 9.41 -1.22
CA PHE A 152 3.47 9.61 -2.11
C PHE A 152 2.12 9.60 -1.39
N GLY A 153 2.07 9.17 -0.13
CA GLY A 153 0.83 9.06 0.64
C GLY A 153 0.48 10.31 1.45
N ALA A 154 1.35 11.32 1.50
CA ALA A 154 1.19 12.47 2.38
C ALA A 154 -0.07 13.31 2.10
N SER A 155 -0.49 13.40 0.83
CA SER A 155 -1.71 14.09 0.40
C SER A 155 -2.91 13.14 0.21
N CYS A 156 -2.73 11.84 0.48
CA CYS A 156 -3.78 10.86 0.27
C CYS A 156 -4.66 10.73 1.50
N GLY A 157 -5.97 10.64 1.28
CA GLY A 157 -6.90 10.25 2.34
C GLY A 157 -6.69 8.79 2.73
N LEU A 158 -6.46 7.94 1.72
CA LEU A 158 -6.22 6.51 1.91
C LEU A 158 -5.04 6.01 1.08
N VAL A 159 -4.38 5.02 1.65
CA VAL A 159 -3.50 4.10 0.94
C VAL A 159 -4.21 2.75 0.87
N ALA A 160 -4.40 2.21 -0.33
CA ALA A 160 -5.05 0.92 -0.54
C ALA A 160 -4.12 -0.08 -1.23
N CYS A 161 -4.34 -1.35 -0.95
CA CYS A 161 -3.74 -2.43 -1.73
C CYS A 161 -4.64 -3.67 -1.67
N LYS A 162 -4.51 -4.54 -2.67
CA LYS A 162 -5.14 -5.85 -2.71
C LYS A 162 -4.06 -6.89 -2.43
N PRO A 163 -3.81 -7.23 -1.16
CA PRO A 163 -2.76 -8.15 -0.83
C PRO A 163 -3.07 -9.52 -1.43
N TRP A 164 -2.27 -9.95 -2.40
CA TRP A 164 -2.39 -11.25 -3.03
C TRP A 164 -1.01 -11.91 -3.15
N PRO A 165 -0.83 -13.20 -2.78
CA PRO A 165 0.46 -13.83 -2.93
C PRO A 165 0.78 -13.98 -4.42
N LEU A 166 1.90 -13.40 -4.86
CA LEU A 166 2.26 -13.30 -6.28
C LEU A 166 2.20 -14.66 -7.00
N GLN A 167 2.56 -15.75 -6.34
CA GLN A 167 2.51 -17.10 -6.93
C GLN A 167 1.12 -17.59 -7.32
N PHE A 168 0.06 -16.97 -6.80
CA PHE A 168 -1.33 -17.28 -7.11
C PHE A 168 -1.99 -16.21 -7.97
N THR A 169 -1.29 -15.13 -8.33
CA THR A 169 -1.77 -14.13 -9.28
C THR A 169 -1.82 -14.75 -10.67
N PRO A 170 -2.93 -14.63 -11.44
CA PRO A 170 -3.06 -15.27 -12.76
C PRO A 170 -1.88 -15.01 -13.72
N ALA A 171 -1.32 -13.80 -13.71
CA ALA A 171 -0.16 -13.41 -14.51
C ALA A 171 1.10 -14.25 -14.20
N TYR A 172 1.29 -14.65 -12.95
CA TYR A 172 2.43 -15.46 -12.52
C TYR A 172 2.11 -16.95 -12.53
N ALA A 173 0.89 -17.34 -12.14
CA ALA A 173 0.44 -18.72 -12.11
C ALA A 173 0.51 -19.40 -13.49
N ARG A 174 0.37 -18.61 -14.56
CA ARG A 174 0.48 -19.06 -15.96
C ARG A 174 1.89 -18.95 -16.55
N ASP A 175 2.86 -18.39 -15.81
CA ASP A 175 4.26 -18.27 -16.24
C ASP A 175 5.18 -19.16 -15.38
N PRO A 176 5.55 -20.36 -15.87
CA PRO A 176 6.48 -21.25 -15.19
C PRO A 176 7.85 -20.62 -14.90
N LYS A 177 8.32 -19.69 -15.74
CA LYS A 177 9.60 -19.00 -15.52
C LYS A 177 9.49 -18.03 -14.35
N ALA A 178 8.39 -17.29 -14.26
CA ALA A 178 8.13 -16.40 -13.13
C ALA A 178 7.98 -17.17 -11.81
N LEU A 179 7.25 -18.28 -11.80
CA LEU A 179 7.13 -19.15 -10.61
C LEU A 179 8.48 -19.71 -10.15
N LYS A 180 9.31 -20.16 -11.09
CA LYS A 180 10.67 -20.65 -10.80
C LYS A 180 11.56 -19.53 -10.25
N ARG A 181 11.47 -18.31 -10.81
CA ARG A 181 12.19 -17.12 -10.31
C ARG A 181 11.76 -16.75 -8.88
N LEU A 182 10.47 -16.88 -8.57
CA LEU A 182 9.93 -16.55 -7.25
C LEU A 182 10.28 -17.56 -6.17
N LYS A 183 10.82 -18.74 -6.50
CA LYS A 183 11.05 -19.86 -5.57
C LYS A 183 9.88 -20.02 -4.60
N ALA A 184 8.66 -20.02 -5.15
CA ALA A 184 7.44 -19.99 -4.34
C ALA A 184 7.38 -21.25 -3.44
N PRO A 185 7.12 -21.11 -2.13
CA PRO A 185 6.97 -22.26 -1.25
C PRO A 185 5.83 -23.16 -1.75
N SER A 186 6.00 -24.48 -1.64
CA SER A 186 4.91 -25.47 -1.86
C SER A 186 3.97 -25.52 -0.65
N VAL A 187 3.48 -24.36 -0.22
CA VAL A 187 2.54 -24.22 0.90
C VAL A 187 1.14 -24.02 0.31
N GLY A 188 0.14 -24.65 0.92
CA GLY A 188 -1.26 -24.48 0.53
C GLY A 188 -1.68 -23.01 0.55
N ARG A 189 -2.57 -22.63 -0.38
CA ARG A 189 -3.03 -21.25 -0.61
C ARG A 189 -3.41 -20.52 0.68
N ASP A 190 -4.19 -21.17 1.54
CA ASP A 190 -4.76 -20.57 2.75
C ASP A 190 -3.69 -20.18 3.78
N GLY A 191 -2.65 -21.01 3.94
CA GLY A 191 -1.56 -20.74 4.87
C GLY A 191 -0.69 -19.54 4.46
N VAL A 192 -0.61 -19.27 3.15
CA VAL A 192 0.09 -18.09 2.62
C VAL A 192 -0.75 -16.83 2.79
N ILE A 193 -2.04 -16.91 2.45
CA ILE A 193 -2.99 -15.79 2.62
C ILE A 193 -3.04 -15.37 4.09
N HIS A 194 -3.15 -16.32 5.03
CA HIS A 194 -3.19 -16.01 6.45
C HIS A 194 -1.93 -15.27 6.95
N LYS A 195 -0.73 -15.73 6.54
CA LYS A 195 0.54 -15.05 6.88
C LYS A 195 0.60 -13.64 6.30
N MET A 196 0.08 -13.46 5.09
CA MET A 196 0.06 -12.17 4.42
C MET A 196 -0.93 -11.21 5.11
N ARG A 197 -2.15 -11.66 5.45
CA ARG A 197 -3.09 -10.84 6.26
C ARG A 197 -2.47 -10.41 7.58
N ALA A 198 -1.86 -11.34 8.31
CA ALA A 198 -1.18 -11.05 9.57
C ALA A 198 -0.03 -10.03 9.40
N TYR A 199 0.65 -10.05 8.25
CA TYR A 199 1.68 -9.08 7.92
C TYR A 199 1.09 -7.67 7.68
N TRP A 200 0.04 -7.55 6.87
CA TRP A 200 -0.60 -6.26 6.57
C TRP A 200 -1.25 -5.62 7.80
N SER A 201 -1.94 -6.41 8.63
CA SER A 201 -2.51 -5.89 9.88
C SER A 201 -1.45 -5.35 10.86
N ARG A 202 -0.22 -5.89 10.83
CA ARG A 202 0.89 -5.36 11.64
C ARG A 202 1.41 -4.01 11.13
N LEU A 203 1.28 -3.75 9.82
CA LEU A 203 1.64 -2.49 9.17
C LEU A 203 0.58 -1.40 9.30
N GLY A 204 -0.58 -1.73 9.89
CA GLY A 204 -1.68 -0.80 10.10
C GLY A 204 -2.75 -0.85 9.02
N PHE A 205 -2.77 -1.90 8.19
CA PHE A 205 -3.79 -2.07 7.16
C PHE A 205 -5.01 -2.82 7.70
N TRP A 206 -6.19 -2.31 7.35
CA TRP A 206 -7.49 -2.86 7.73
C TRP A 206 -8.12 -3.60 6.55
N PRO A 207 -8.65 -4.82 6.74
CA PRO A 207 -9.31 -5.58 5.69
C PRO A 207 -10.70 -5.00 5.37
N LEU A 208 -10.98 -4.83 4.07
CA LEU A 208 -12.23 -4.34 3.53
C LEU A 208 -12.93 -5.45 2.74
N GLY A 209 -13.69 -6.29 3.46
CA GLY A 209 -14.56 -7.31 2.88
C GLY A 209 -13.87 -8.31 1.92
N GLU A 210 -14.69 -8.97 1.09
CA GLU A 210 -14.28 -9.86 0.00
C GLU A 210 -14.63 -9.23 -1.37
N PRO A 211 -13.75 -9.27 -2.39
CA PRO A 211 -12.39 -9.81 -2.34
C PRO A 211 -11.48 -8.96 -1.44
N GLU A 212 -10.43 -9.58 -0.89
CA GLU A 212 -9.59 -9.06 0.19
C GLU A 212 -8.82 -7.77 -0.18
N PHE A 213 -9.48 -6.62 -0.17
CA PHE A 213 -8.83 -5.31 -0.17
C PHE A 213 -8.35 -4.98 1.23
N THR A 214 -7.29 -4.18 1.34
CA THR A 214 -6.91 -3.56 2.60
C THR A 214 -6.58 -2.09 2.39
N CYS A 215 -6.96 -1.24 3.34
CA CYS A 215 -6.65 0.19 3.34
C CYS A 215 -5.90 0.62 4.60
N SER A 216 -5.25 1.78 4.55
CA SER A 216 -4.74 2.50 5.72
C SER A 216 -4.83 4.01 5.51
N VAL A 217 -5.11 4.76 6.57
CA VAL A 217 -5.01 6.23 6.57
C VAL A 217 -3.59 6.74 6.78
N TRP A 218 -3.35 7.95 6.28
CA TRP A 218 -2.16 8.73 6.57
C TRP A 218 -2.52 10.05 7.31
N PRO A 219 -1.75 10.47 8.35
CA PRO A 219 -0.65 9.75 8.99
C PRO A 219 -1.16 8.50 9.69
N ARG A 220 -0.33 7.45 9.71
CA ARG A 220 -0.69 6.24 10.48
C ARG A 220 -0.69 6.62 11.96
N GLY A 221 -1.88 6.72 12.55
CA GLY A 221 -2.05 6.96 13.99
C GLY A 221 -1.24 5.95 14.81
N ASP A 222 -0.88 6.35 16.03
CA ASP A 222 -0.08 5.49 16.91
C ASP A 222 -0.82 4.17 17.18
N ARG A 223 -0.09 3.06 17.36
CA ARG A 223 -0.74 1.72 17.44
C ARG A 223 -1.80 1.61 18.53
N ALA A 224 -1.77 2.51 19.51
CA ALA A 224 -2.68 2.59 20.66
C ALA A 224 -4.03 3.26 20.35
N ASP A 225 -4.12 4.09 19.30
CA ASP A 225 -5.34 4.84 18.92
C ASP A 225 -6.23 4.08 17.93
N ARG A 226 -5.93 2.80 17.66
CA ARG A 226 -6.72 2.03 16.70
C ARG A 226 -8.15 1.80 17.24
N PRO A 227 -9.20 2.06 16.45
CA PRO A 227 -10.54 1.66 16.80
C PRO A 227 -10.57 0.14 17.01
N LYS A 228 -11.04 -0.27 18.19
CA LYS A 228 -11.25 -1.69 18.51
C LYS A 228 -12.40 -2.17 17.63
N LYS A 229 -12.11 -3.11 16.72
CA LYS A 229 -13.11 -3.88 15.96
C LYS A 229 -14.38 -4.10 16.79
N SER A 230 -15.47 -3.42 16.45
CA SER A 230 -16.80 -3.86 16.82
C SER A 230 -17.33 -4.74 15.70
N GLU A 231 -17.76 -5.93 16.08
CA GLU A 231 -18.41 -6.92 15.25
C GLU A 231 -19.70 -6.34 14.65
N THR A 232 -19.65 -5.77 13.44
CA THR A 232 -20.88 -5.35 12.76
C THR A 232 -20.83 -5.48 11.24
N PHE A 233 -20.33 -6.62 10.72
CA PHE A 233 -20.75 -7.07 9.38
C PHE A 233 -21.91 -8.05 9.52
N ALA A 234 -23.02 -7.60 10.10
CA ALA A 234 -24.30 -8.29 10.08
C ALA A 234 -25.43 -7.36 10.56
N ALA A 235 -25.80 -6.36 9.76
CA ALA A 235 -27.17 -5.85 9.73
C ALA A 235 -27.35 -4.92 8.52
N SER A 236 -28.12 -5.35 7.53
CA SER A 236 -28.87 -4.39 6.71
C SER A 236 -29.91 -3.71 7.59
N PRO A 237 -30.13 -2.41 7.43
CA PRO A 237 -31.45 -1.87 7.66
C PRO A 237 -31.94 -1.08 6.44
N SER A 238 -33.06 -1.57 5.92
CA SER A 238 -34.06 -0.78 5.23
C SER A 238 -34.44 0.48 6.01
N GLY A 239 -34.42 1.62 5.33
CA GLY A 239 -35.44 2.67 5.51
C GLY A 239 -35.09 3.88 6.38
N LEU A 240 -35.47 5.03 5.81
CA LEU A 240 -35.85 6.31 6.43
C LEU A 240 -34.80 7.42 6.57
N ALA A 241 -34.89 8.32 5.58
CA ALA A 241 -35.29 9.72 5.77
C ALA A 241 -34.32 10.65 6.52
N GLY A 242 -33.57 11.40 5.72
CA GLY A 242 -33.63 12.86 5.71
C GLY A 242 -33.00 13.59 6.88
N ARG A 243 -31.86 14.23 6.61
CA ARG A 243 -31.60 15.63 6.99
C ARG A 243 -30.35 16.15 6.27
N ARG A 244 -30.57 17.13 5.40
CA ARG A 244 -29.58 18.14 5.00
C ARG A 244 -29.15 18.89 6.25
N VAL A 245 -27.86 19.15 6.44
CA VAL A 245 -27.31 20.46 6.84
C VAL A 245 -25.84 20.55 6.39
N CYS A 246 -25.57 21.63 5.63
CA CYS A 246 -24.31 22.33 5.33
C CYS A 246 -23.04 21.57 5.01
#